data_AF-L5LDW7-F1
#
_entry.id   AF-L5LDW7-F1
#
_cell.length_a   1.000
_cell.length_b   1.000
_cell.length_c   1.000
_cell.angle_alpha   90.00
_cell.angle_beta   90.00
_cell.angle_gamma   90.00
#
_symmetry.space_group_name_H-M   'P 1'
#
loop_
_entity.id
_entity.type
_entity.pdbx_description
1 polymer ?
#
loop_
_entity_poly.entity_id
_entity_poly.type
_entity_poly.pdbx_seq_one_letter_code
_entity_poly.pdbx_strand_id
1 'polypeptide(L)'
;MKSPALQARDVEQQQQLRTLTIIFKNFQECVDQKVYQAEMDELPAAFADGSKNGGDKHGANSLRITEKVSGQHVEIQAKYIGTTIVVRQVGRYLTFAVRMPEETAVAKCKERLPVEDLYYQACVFDLLTTGDVNFTLAAYYALEDVKMLHSDKDKLHLTGLSKPKIHGYHLQQNLATSVSFKSKI
;
A
#
# COMPACT_ATOMS: atom_id res chain seq x y z
N MET A 1 -31.45 -45.53 13.89
CA MET A 1 -30.61 -44.66 14.73
C MET A 1 -29.97 -43.62 13.81
N LYS A 2 -30.44 -42.37 13.86
CA LYS A 2 -29.92 -41.26 13.06
C LYS A 2 -28.95 -40.46 13.90
N SER A 3 -27.71 -40.38 13.45
CA SER A 3 -26.90 -39.16 13.57
C SER A 3 -26.11 -39.04 12.28
N PRO A 4 -26.25 -37.90 11.58
CA PRO A 4 -25.04 -37.25 11.14
C PRO A 4 -25.09 -35.72 11.22
N ALA A 5 -23.88 -35.17 11.36
CA ALA A 5 -23.47 -33.84 10.94
C ALA A 5 -23.98 -32.64 11.76
N LEU A 6 -23.13 -32.26 12.71
CA LEU A 6 -22.82 -30.88 13.08
C LEU A 6 -23.09 -29.90 11.92
N GLN A 7 -23.80 -28.83 12.23
CA GLN A 7 -24.14 -27.73 11.33
C GLN A 7 -22.89 -27.16 10.66
N ALA A 8 -22.92 -27.11 9.32
CA ALA A 8 -22.05 -26.25 8.54
C ALA A 8 -22.27 -24.78 8.99
N ARG A 9 -21.34 -24.26 9.79
CA ARG A 9 -21.18 -22.82 10.07
C ARG A 9 -19.80 -22.39 9.59
N ASP A 10 -19.53 -22.60 8.31
CA ASP A 10 -18.35 -22.06 7.62
C ASP A 10 -18.83 -21.32 6.36
N VAL A 11 -19.62 -20.27 6.56
CA VAL A 11 -19.71 -19.16 5.60
C VAL A 11 -18.71 -18.13 6.10
N GLU A 12 -17.57 -18.07 5.41
CA GLU A 12 -16.56 -17.01 5.40
C GLU A 12 -17.02 -15.71 6.10
N GLN A 13 -16.71 -15.56 7.39
CA GLN A 13 -16.80 -14.26 8.03
C GLN A 13 -15.74 -13.37 7.39
N GLN A 14 -16.11 -12.62 6.36
CA GLN A 14 -15.30 -11.54 5.85
C GLN A 14 -15.05 -10.57 7.00
N GLN A 15 -13.85 -10.68 7.56
CA GLN A 15 -13.33 -9.84 8.63
C GLN A 15 -13.33 -8.40 8.05
N GLN A 16 -14.29 -7.58 8.49
CA GLN A 16 -14.52 -6.22 8.02
C GLN A 16 -13.75 -5.21 8.86
N LEU A 17 -12.89 -4.38 8.24
CA LEU A 17 -12.08 -3.40 8.94
C LEU A 17 -12.95 -2.35 9.66
N ARG A 18 -12.87 -2.29 10.99
CA ARG A 18 -13.65 -1.34 11.81
C ARG A 18 -12.85 -0.15 12.29
N THR A 19 -11.57 -0.39 12.57
CA THR A 19 -10.64 0.64 13.06
C THR A 19 -9.37 0.58 12.25
N LEU A 20 -8.90 1.73 11.82
CA LEU A 20 -7.65 1.91 11.11
C LEU A 20 -6.79 2.95 11.82
N THR A 21 -5.55 2.59 12.12
CA THR A 21 -4.52 3.50 12.61
C THR A 21 -3.36 3.51 11.62
N ILE A 22 -2.95 4.70 11.19
CA ILE A 22 -1.81 4.91 10.29
C ILE A 22 -0.81 5.78 11.03
N ILE A 23 0.44 5.34 11.11
CA ILE A 23 1.52 6.05 11.80
C ILE A 23 2.55 6.46 10.76
N PHE A 24 2.71 7.76 10.55
CA PHE A 24 3.78 8.34 9.77
C PHE A 24 4.97 8.61 10.70
N LYS A 25 6.10 7.94 10.48
CA LYS A 25 7.30 8.14 11.29
C LYS A 25 7.98 9.46 10.95
N ASN A 26 8.70 10.02 11.92
CA ASN A 26 9.58 11.18 11.71
C ASN A 26 10.51 10.92 10.52
N PHE A 27 10.65 11.93 9.65
CA PHE A 27 11.57 11.89 8.53
C PHE A 27 12.41 13.17 8.43
N GLN A 28 13.74 13.01 8.57
CA GLN A 28 14.80 13.97 8.18
C GLN A 28 14.48 15.44 8.52
N GLU A 29 13.93 15.71 9.69
CA GLU A 29 13.54 17.06 10.15
C GLU A 29 12.48 17.79 9.30
N CYS A 30 11.85 17.12 8.33
CA CYS A 30 10.80 17.71 7.47
C CYS A 30 9.39 17.48 8.01
N VAL A 31 9.17 16.33 8.66
CA VAL A 31 7.85 15.85 9.09
C VAL A 31 7.97 15.23 10.48
N ASP A 32 7.16 15.71 11.42
CA ASP A 32 7.04 15.11 12.74
C ASP A 32 6.28 13.79 12.67
N GLN A 33 6.40 12.95 13.70
CA GLN A 33 5.60 11.73 13.76
C GLN A 33 4.11 12.10 13.82
N LYS A 34 3.30 11.59 12.90
CA LYS A 34 1.85 11.84 12.84
C LYS A 34 1.09 10.54 12.93
N VAL A 35 -0.03 10.57 13.64
CA VAL A 35 -0.93 9.42 13.78
C VAL A 35 -2.28 9.81 13.20
N TYR A 36 -2.77 9.01 12.27
CA TYR A 36 -4.14 9.07 11.78
C TYR A 36 -4.92 7.91 12.39
N GLN A 37 -6.10 8.18 12.90
CA GLN A 37 -7.01 7.17 13.43
C GLN A 37 -8.39 7.39 12.82
N ALA A 38 -8.98 6.32 12.33
CA ALA A 38 -10.34 6.30 11.81
C ALA A 38 -11.08 5.11 12.42
N GLU A 39 -12.35 5.33 12.74
CA GLU A 39 -13.28 4.31 13.20
C GLU A 39 -14.50 4.30 12.29
N MET A 40 -15.30 3.23 12.35
CA MET A 40 -16.59 3.21 11.67
C MET A 40 -17.43 4.40 12.14
N ASP A 41 -18.02 5.11 11.18
CA ASP A 41 -18.81 6.34 11.37
C ASP A 41 -17.99 7.59 11.78
N GLU A 42 -16.67 7.45 11.92
CA GLU A 42 -15.76 8.54 12.26
C GLU A 42 -14.53 8.54 11.34
N LEU A 43 -14.65 9.28 10.23
CA LEU A 43 -13.58 9.45 9.25
C LEU A 43 -13.04 10.89 9.27
N PRO A 44 -12.12 11.23 10.21
CA PRO A 44 -11.68 12.61 10.41
C PRO A 44 -10.80 13.10 9.26
N ALA A 45 -10.89 14.41 8.97
CA ALA A 45 -10.04 15.13 8.04
C ALA A 45 -8.82 15.78 8.71
N ALA A 46 -8.29 15.13 9.75
CA ALA A 46 -7.15 15.58 10.55
C ALA A 46 -6.41 14.38 11.16
N PHE A 47 -5.18 14.61 11.59
CA PHE A 47 -4.43 13.70 12.45
C PHE A 47 -5.00 13.70 13.88
N ALA A 48 -4.60 12.73 14.69
CA ALA A 48 -5.08 12.56 16.07
C ALA A 48 -4.79 13.77 16.98
N ASP A 49 -3.80 14.60 16.62
CA ASP A 49 -3.48 15.86 17.30
C ASP A 49 -4.29 17.07 16.77
N GLY A 50 -5.24 16.85 15.85
CA GLY A 50 -6.05 17.88 15.21
C GLY A 50 -5.38 18.59 14.03
N SER A 51 -4.11 18.33 13.76
CA SER A 51 -3.38 18.95 12.65
C SER A 51 -3.79 18.35 11.29
N LYS A 52 -3.57 19.10 10.20
CA LYS A 52 -3.86 18.66 8.82
C LYS A 52 -2.61 18.41 7.98
N ASN A 53 -1.42 18.64 8.55
CA ASN A 53 -0.14 18.54 7.85
C ASN A 53 0.94 17.89 8.74
N GLY A 54 2.17 17.79 8.22
CA GLY A 54 3.32 17.20 8.90
C GLY A 54 3.93 17.98 10.06
N GLY A 55 3.33 19.08 10.54
CA GLY A 55 3.86 19.95 11.59
C GLY A 55 4.11 21.39 11.12
N ASP A 56 5.05 22.09 11.77
CA ASP A 56 5.39 23.50 11.47
C ASP A 56 6.73 23.67 10.75
N LYS A 57 7.48 22.59 10.55
CA LYS A 57 8.82 22.61 9.96
C LYS A 57 8.79 22.90 8.46
N HIS A 58 9.95 23.31 7.92
CA HIS A 58 10.13 23.42 6.49
C HIS A 58 9.96 22.04 5.84
N GLY A 59 8.91 21.86 5.05
CA GLY A 59 8.52 20.56 4.49
C GLY A 59 7.27 19.93 5.11
N ALA A 60 6.63 20.56 6.10
CA ALA A 60 5.40 20.05 6.70
C ALA A 60 4.28 19.78 5.69
N ASN A 61 4.20 20.56 4.61
CA ASN A 61 3.22 20.38 3.52
C ASN A 61 3.50 19.14 2.64
N SER A 62 4.62 18.45 2.86
CA SER A 62 4.91 17.17 2.22
C SER A 62 4.06 16.03 2.79
N LEU A 63 3.47 16.18 3.98
CA LEU A 63 2.45 15.30 4.52
C LEU A 63 1.16 16.12 4.72
N ARG A 64 0.04 15.72 4.12
CA ARG A 64 -1.23 16.45 4.25
C ARG A 64 -2.45 15.54 4.19
N ILE A 65 -3.50 15.89 4.93
CA ILE A 65 -4.81 15.25 4.87
C ILE A 65 -5.79 16.14 4.10
N THR A 66 -6.63 15.53 3.28
CA THR A 66 -7.70 16.22 2.55
C THR A 66 -8.96 15.38 2.55
N GLU A 67 -10.07 15.96 2.99
CA GLU A 67 -11.40 15.38 2.84
C GLU A 67 -11.87 15.53 1.39
N LYS A 68 -12.29 14.42 0.79
CA LYS A 68 -12.82 14.38 -0.58
C LYS A 68 -14.34 14.28 -0.59
N VAL A 69 -14.90 13.53 0.35
CA VAL A 69 -16.34 13.41 0.57
C VAL A 69 -16.58 13.41 2.07
N SER A 70 -17.51 14.25 2.51
CA SER A 70 -17.74 14.49 3.93
C SER A 70 -18.05 13.19 4.68
N GLY A 71 -17.22 12.86 5.68
CA GLY A 71 -17.38 11.65 6.50
C GLY A 71 -17.25 10.31 5.77
N GLN A 72 -16.89 10.29 4.48
CA GLN A 72 -16.86 9.06 3.67
C GLN A 72 -15.55 8.80 2.95
N HIS A 73 -14.79 9.84 2.60
CA HIS A 73 -13.57 9.67 1.82
C HIS A 73 -12.52 10.71 2.20
N VAL A 74 -11.38 10.23 2.68
CA VAL A 74 -10.20 11.03 3.02
C VAL A 74 -9.00 10.54 2.23
N GLU A 75 -8.17 11.48 1.77
CA GLU A 75 -6.87 11.20 1.18
C GLU A 75 -5.76 11.79 2.04
N ILE A 76 -4.75 10.97 2.34
CA ILE A 76 -3.54 11.36 3.06
C ILE A 76 -2.37 11.31 2.07
N GLN A 77 -1.79 12.46 1.74
CA GLN A 77 -0.71 12.57 0.78
C GLN A 77 0.61 12.74 1.52
N ALA A 78 1.46 11.73 1.45
CA ALA A 78 2.82 11.70 1.96
C ALA A 78 3.81 11.85 0.79
N LYS A 79 3.93 13.07 0.28
CA LYS A 79 4.79 13.43 -0.86
C LYS A 79 6.27 13.14 -0.61
N TYR A 80 6.74 13.28 0.63
CA TYR A 80 8.15 13.01 0.99
C TYR A 80 8.57 11.56 0.77
N ILE A 81 7.60 10.63 0.71
CA ILE A 81 7.80 9.21 0.35
C ILE A 81 7.02 8.84 -0.92
N GLY A 82 6.60 9.83 -1.71
CA GLY A 82 5.84 9.62 -2.94
C GLY A 82 4.65 8.68 -2.76
N THR A 83 3.81 8.87 -1.75
CA THR A 83 2.69 7.95 -1.47
C THR A 83 1.40 8.72 -1.19
N THR A 84 0.26 8.20 -1.64
CA THR A 84 -1.07 8.66 -1.25
C THR A 84 -1.86 7.50 -0.65
N ILE A 85 -2.40 7.69 0.54
CA ILE A 85 -3.27 6.72 1.20
C ILE A 85 -4.70 7.23 1.10
N VAL A 86 -5.58 6.37 0.61
CA VAL A 86 -7.01 6.61 0.50
C VAL A 86 -7.69 5.84 1.60
N VAL A 87 -8.55 6.49 2.38
CA VAL A 87 -9.40 5.83 3.38
C VAL A 87 -10.85 6.16 3.05
N ARG A 88 -11.70 5.13 3.00
CA ARG A 88 -13.13 5.28 2.69
C ARG A 88 -13.98 4.43 3.59
N GLN A 89 -15.11 4.96 4.02
CA GLN A 89 -16.16 4.17 4.64
C GLN A 89 -17.13 3.65 3.58
N VAL A 90 -17.38 2.34 3.57
CA VAL A 90 -18.35 1.69 2.70
C VAL A 90 -19.32 0.91 3.57
N GLY A 91 -20.55 1.41 3.69
CA GLY A 91 -21.52 0.85 4.63
C GLY A 91 -20.97 0.90 6.07
N ARG A 92 -20.75 -0.28 6.66
CA ARG A 92 -20.32 -0.46 8.06
C ARG A 92 -18.86 -0.90 8.22
N TYR A 93 -18.03 -0.64 7.22
CA TYR A 93 -16.62 -0.98 7.28
C TYR A 93 -15.78 0.07 6.58
N LEU A 94 -14.53 0.17 7.02
CA LEU A 94 -13.51 0.98 6.40
C LEU A 94 -12.84 0.18 5.28
N THR A 95 -12.39 0.89 4.27
CA THR A 95 -11.51 0.39 3.22
C THR A 95 -10.35 1.36 3.11
N PHE A 96 -9.17 0.86 2.77
CA PHE A 96 -8.04 1.72 2.48
C PHE A 96 -7.26 1.21 1.28
N ALA A 97 -6.57 2.12 0.61
CA ALA A 97 -5.68 1.80 -0.50
C ALA A 97 -4.44 2.69 -0.44
N VAL A 98 -3.30 2.12 -0.76
CA VAL A 98 -2.02 2.82 -0.82
C VAL A 98 -1.67 2.96 -2.28
N ARG A 99 -1.29 4.17 -2.70
CA ARG A 99 -1.00 4.49 -4.09
C ARG A 99 0.38 5.14 -4.16
N MET A 100 1.29 4.46 -4.83
CA MET A 100 2.55 5.05 -5.28
C MET A 100 2.35 5.64 -6.69
N PRO A 101 2.89 6.84 -7.00
CA PRO A 101 2.94 7.35 -8.37
C PRO A 101 3.73 6.40 -9.28
N GLU A 102 3.26 6.22 -10.51
CA GLU A 102 3.90 5.36 -11.50
C GLU A 102 5.35 5.76 -11.74
N GLU A 103 5.64 7.06 -11.84
CA GLU A 103 7.01 7.54 -12.06
C GLU A 103 7.94 7.19 -10.89
N THR A 104 7.42 7.18 -9.66
CA THR A 104 8.19 6.80 -8.47
C THR A 104 8.45 5.30 -8.43
N ALA A 105 7.43 4.48 -8.73
CA ALA A 105 7.56 3.03 -8.82
C ALA A 105 8.54 2.62 -9.94
N VAL A 106 8.39 3.22 -11.12
CA VAL A 106 9.27 3.05 -12.29
C VAL A 106 10.71 3.37 -11.93
N ALA A 107 10.96 4.53 -11.31
CA ALA A 107 12.30 4.94 -10.91
C ALA A 107 12.92 3.96 -9.91
N LYS A 108 12.16 3.57 -8.87
CA LYS A 108 12.61 2.65 -7.82
C LYS A 108 12.94 1.26 -8.36
N CYS A 109 12.11 0.72 -9.25
CA CYS A 109 12.38 -0.57 -9.88
C CYS A 109 13.60 -0.52 -10.81
N LYS A 110 13.77 0.59 -11.55
CA LYS A 110 14.88 0.76 -12.52
C LYS A 110 16.26 0.85 -11.87
N GLU A 111 16.33 1.25 -10.58
CA GLU A 111 17.58 1.24 -9.79
C GLU A 111 18.19 -0.17 -9.66
N ARG A 112 17.37 -1.24 -9.66
CA ARG A 112 17.82 -2.64 -9.46
C ARG A 112 17.57 -3.54 -10.67
N LEU A 113 16.54 -3.24 -11.45
CA LEU A 113 16.09 -4.00 -12.62
C LEU A 113 16.15 -3.09 -13.84
N PRO A 114 17.32 -2.94 -14.49
CA PRO A 114 17.50 -1.97 -15.57
C PRO A 114 16.83 -2.41 -16.88
N VAL A 115 16.49 -3.69 -17.03
CA VAL A 115 15.82 -4.26 -18.20
C VAL A 115 14.30 -4.30 -17.95
N GLU A 116 13.51 -3.76 -18.88
CA GLU A 116 12.05 -3.72 -18.77
C GLU A 116 11.42 -5.08 -19.15
N ASP A 117 11.66 -6.08 -18.32
CA ASP A 117 11.17 -7.45 -18.45
C ASP A 117 10.03 -7.77 -17.45
N LEU A 118 9.66 -9.06 -17.34
CA LEU A 118 8.65 -9.52 -16.38
C LEU A 118 8.97 -9.13 -14.92
N TYR A 119 10.23 -9.19 -14.49
CA TYR A 119 10.62 -8.86 -13.12
C TYR A 119 10.49 -7.36 -12.85
N TYR A 120 10.88 -6.54 -13.82
CA TYR A 120 10.66 -5.09 -13.75
C TYR A 120 9.17 -4.75 -13.67
N GLN A 121 8.34 -5.36 -14.52
CA GLN A 121 6.89 -5.12 -14.51
C GLN A 121 6.23 -5.62 -13.22
N ALA A 122 6.67 -6.76 -12.69
CA ALA A 122 6.21 -7.28 -11.39
C ALA A 122 6.58 -6.32 -10.25
N CYS A 123 7.82 -5.84 -10.22
CA CYS A 123 8.25 -4.81 -9.28
C CYS A 123 7.36 -3.57 -9.35
N VAL A 124 7.12 -3.03 -10.56
CA VAL A 124 6.32 -1.81 -10.73
C VAL A 124 4.89 -2.04 -10.26
N PHE A 125 4.28 -3.17 -10.61
CA PHE A 125 2.94 -3.53 -10.15
C PHE A 125 2.87 -3.67 -8.62
N ASP A 126 3.82 -4.37 -8.02
CA ASP A 126 3.88 -4.56 -6.58
C ASP A 126 4.07 -3.20 -5.89
N LEU A 127 4.95 -2.33 -6.36
CA LEU A 127 5.12 -0.99 -5.80
C LEU A 127 3.87 -0.11 -5.96
N LEU A 128 3.19 -0.18 -7.10
CA LEU A 128 1.98 0.59 -7.36
C LEU A 128 0.81 0.16 -6.47
N THR A 129 0.70 -1.12 -6.19
CA THR A 129 -0.41 -1.70 -5.40
C THR A 129 -0.11 -1.73 -3.91
N THR A 130 1.15 -1.94 -3.51
CA THR A 130 1.60 -2.07 -2.11
C THR A 130 2.16 -0.79 -1.52
N GLY A 131 2.85 0.02 -2.32
CA GLY A 131 3.72 1.08 -1.84
C GLY A 131 4.94 0.61 -1.03
N ASP A 132 5.23 -0.69 -0.96
CA ASP A 132 6.36 -1.25 -0.21
C ASP A 132 7.60 -1.41 -1.09
N VAL A 133 8.56 -0.53 -0.88
CA VAL A 133 9.84 -0.51 -1.62
C VAL A 133 10.64 -1.80 -1.47
N ASN A 134 10.37 -2.67 -0.48
CA ASN A 134 11.05 -3.96 -0.35
C ASN A 134 10.72 -4.94 -1.48
N PHE A 135 9.60 -4.74 -2.19
CA PHE A 135 9.30 -5.53 -3.39
C PHE A 135 10.31 -5.31 -4.52
N THR A 136 11.08 -4.21 -4.49
CA THR A 136 12.24 -4.05 -5.40
C THR A 136 13.30 -5.12 -5.17
N LEU A 137 13.59 -5.47 -3.90
CA LEU A 137 14.53 -6.54 -3.56
C LEU A 137 13.97 -7.91 -3.88
N ALA A 138 12.69 -8.14 -3.60
CA ALA A 138 12.05 -9.42 -3.89
C ALA A 138 12.11 -9.74 -5.40
N ALA A 139 11.75 -8.77 -6.26
CA ALA A 139 11.84 -8.93 -7.71
C ALA A 139 13.29 -9.09 -8.20
N TYR A 140 14.25 -8.37 -7.59
CA TYR A 140 15.67 -8.54 -7.89
C TYR A 140 16.18 -9.95 -7.56
N TYR A 141 15.86 -10.49 -6.38
CA TYR A 141 16.28 -11.84 -6.01
C TYR A 141 15.63 -12.90 -6.88
N ALA A 142 14.36 -12.73 -7.25
CA ALA A 142 13.70 -13.64 -8.18
C ALA A 142 14.40 -13.69 -9.55
N LEU A 143 14.89 -12.54 -10.05
CA LEU A 143 15.71 -12.48 -11.26
C LEU A 143 17.05 -13.23 -11.06
N GLU A 144 17.74 -13.00 -9.95
CA GLU A 144 19.01 -13.68 -9.64
C GLU A 144 18.84 -15.20 -9.50
N ASP A 145 17.74 -15.67 -8.90
CA ASP A 145 17.44 -17.10 -8.79
C ASP A 145 17.28 -17.74 -10.17
N VAL A 146 16.57 -17.08 -11.10
CA VAL A 146 16.45 -17.60 -12.46
C VAL A 146 17.78 -17.53 -13.22
N LYS A 147 18.63 -16.53 -12.98
CA LYS A 147 20.00 -16.50 -13.53
C LYS A 147 20.85 -17.68 -13.06
N MET A 148 20.65 -18.14 -11.82
CA MET A 148 21.35 -19.29 -11.27
C MET A 148 20.78 -20.63 -11.80
N LEU A 149 19.47 -20.69 -12.04
CA LEU A 149 18.79 -21.92 -12.46
C LEU A 149 18.81 -22.17 -13.97
N HIS A 150 19.02 -21.15 -14.80
CA HIS A 150 19.06 -21.27 -16.25
C HIS A 150 20.42 -20.83 -16.81
N SER A 151 21.15 -21.75 -17.48
CA SER A 151 22.42 -21.42 -18.14
C SER A 151 22.25 -20.50 -19.36
N ASP A 152 21.03 -20.40 -19.91
CA ASP A 152 20.72 -19.66 -21.13
C ASP A 152 20.17 -18.26 -20.80
N LYS A 153 21.08 -17.28 -20.70
CA LYS A 153 20.79 -15.90 -20.30
C LYS A 153 19.85 -15.17 -21.28
N ASP A 154 19.75 -15.66 -22.52
CA ASP A 154 18.95 -15.04 -23.57
C ASP A 154 17.45 -15.39 -23.46
N LYS A 155 17.08 -16.37 -22.63
CA LYS A 155 15.69 -16.77 -22.34
C LYS A 155 15.13 -16.20 -21.04
N LEU A 156 15.92 -15.47 -20.27
CA LEU A 156 15.51 -14.92 -18.98
C LEU A 156 14.48 -13.79 -19.09
N HIS A 157 14.61 -13.00 -20.16
CA HIS A 157 13.79 -11.81 -20.38
C HIS A 157 12.64 -12.15 -21.32
N LEU A 158 11.45 -12.36 -20.75
CA LEU A 158 10.21 -12.44 -21.52
C LEU A 158 9.77 -11.02 -21.89
N THR A 159 10.41 -10.45 -22.91
CA THR A 159 10.02 -9.15 -23.46
C THR A 159 8.73 -9.33 -24.27
N GLY A 160 7.66 -8.62 -23.89
CA GLY A 160 6.42 -8.57 -24.67
C GLY A 160 5.11 -9.01 -23.99
N LEU A 161 5.05 -9.17 -22.67
CA LEU A 161 3.74 -9.32 -22.01
C LEU A 161 2.99 -7.98 -22.04
N SER A 162 1.89 -7.94 -22.79
CA SER A 162 0.95 -6.83 -22.84
C SER A 162 0.50 -6.43 -21.44
N LYS A 163 0.51 -5.12 -21.13
CA LYS A 163 0.05 -4.53 -19.86
C LYS A 163 -1.24 -5.22 -19.36
N PRO A 164 -1.24 -5.91 -18.20
CA PRO A 164 -2.45 -6.53 -17.69
C PRO A 164 -3.47 -5.43 -17.31
N LYS A 165 -4.73 -5.59 -17.75
CA LYS A 165 -5.84 -4.73 -17.34
C LYS A 165 -6.24 -5.07 -15.90
N ILE A 166 -6.21 -4.06 -15.03
CA ILE A 166 -6.38 -4.19 -13.59
C ILE A 166 -7.88 -4.34 -13.22
N HIS A 167 -8.22 -5.38 -12.48
CA HIS A 167 -9.43 -5.48 -11.64
C HIS A 167 -8.95 -5.73 -10.19
N GLY A 168 -9.37 -4.85 -9.28
CA GLY A 168 -8.78 -4.73 -7.94
C GLY A 168 -9.06 -5.92 -7.03
N TYR A 169 -8.02 -6.36 -6.33
CA TYR A 169 -8.10 -7.24 -5.17
C TYR A 169 -7.47 -6.53 -3.96
N HIS A 170 -8.09 -6.75 -2.80
CA HIS A 170 -7.73 -6.15 -1.52
C HIS A 170 -6.64 -7.00 -0.86
N LEU A 171 -5.41 -6.49 -0.78
CA LEU A 171 -4.30 -7.11 -0.05
C LEU A 171 -3.91 -6.19 1.11
N GLN A 172 -3.96 -6.72 2.34
CA GLN A 172 -3.36 -6.06 3.50
C GLN A 172 -1.84 -6.02 3.29
N GLN A 173 -1.27 -4.83 3.16
CA GLN A 173 0.15 -4.66 2.83
C GLN A 173 0.86 -3.88 3.94
N ASN A 174 2.00 -4.43 4.37
CA ASN A 174 3.02 -3.70 5.08
C ASN A 174 3.48 -2.56 4.17
N LEU A 175 3.51 -1.32 4.67
CA LEU A 175 4.29 -0.27 4.01
C LEU A 175 5.71 -0.28 4.53
N ALA A 176 6.58 0.25 3.67
CA ALA A 176 7.95 0.64 3.91
C ALA A 176 8.18 1.19 5.33
N THR A 177 9.42 1.07 5.80
CA THR A 177 9.97 1.47 7.10
C THR A 177 9.45 2.80 7.70
N SER A 178 8.88 3.72 6.91
CA SER A 178 8.39 5.04 7.29
C SER A 178 6.88 5.15 7.61
N VAL A 179 6.03 4.20 7.22
CA VAL A 179 4.57 4.23 7.54
C VAL A 179 4.11 2.88 8.08
N SER A 180 3.36 2.89 9.17
CA SER A 180 2.86 1.66 9.82
C SER A 180 1.35 1.66 9.93
N PHE A 181 0.72 0.53 9.60
CA PHE A 181 -0.72 0.34 9.64
C PHE A 181 -1.08 -0.62 10.77
N LYS A 182 -2.02 -0.22 11.61
CA LYS A 182 -2.67 -1.10 12.58
C LYS A 182 -4.15 -1.13 12.26
N SER A 183 -4.69 -2.34 12.17
CA SER A 183 -6.12 -2.55 11.93
C SER A 183 -6.71 -3.38 13.04
N LYS A 184 -7.95 -3.06 13.39
CA LYS A 184 -8.81 -3.97 14.15
C LYS A 184 -9.99 -4.32 13.26
N ILE A 185 -10.20 -5.61 13.12
CA ILE A 185 -11.21 -6.18 12.26
C ILE A 185 -12.37 -6.68 13.12
#